data_AF-A0A285S5Y1-F1
#
_entry.id   AF-A0A285S5Y1-F1
#
_cell.length_a   1.000
_cell.length_b   1.000
_cell.length_c   1.000
_cell.angle_alpha   90.00
_cell.angle_beta   90.00
_cell.angle_gamma   90.00
#
_symmetry.space_group_name_H-M   'P 1'
#
loop_
_entity.id
_entity.type
_entity.pdbx_description
1 polymer ?
#
loop_
_entity_poly.entity_id
_entity_poly.type
_entity_poly.pdbx_seq_one_letter_code
_entity_poly.pdbx_strand_id
1 'polypeptide(L)'
;MEFSWEIVLQKISEKISKPSFETWFKPTVAELNSNTLTIYAPNSFARDWLETHYEEMIGNVTEEIFSKPFEIIITNRDNANAERKSKTESVSTSNTTYDLLINQNKLLQEKMEELEKRIQLLEQRLEH
;
A
#
# COMPACT_ATOMS: atom_id res chain seq x y z
N MET A 1 16.67 8.50 -18.91
CA MET A 1 16.59 8.27 -17.46
C MET A 1 15.79 7.00 -17.29
N GLU A 2 16.38 5.97 -16.71
CA GLU A 2 15.68 4.71 -16.45
C GLU A 2 14.78 4.90 -15.22
N PHE A 3 13.59 4.32 -15.23
CA PHE A 3 12.70 4.38 -14.08
C PHE A 3 13.25 3.50 -12.95
N SER A 4 13.27 4.01 -11.72
CA SER A 4 13.66 3.25 -10.53
C SER A 4 12.66 3.44 -9.41
N TRP A 5 12.04 2.34 -8.99
CA TRP A 5 11.12 2.33 -7.86
C TRP A 5 11.81 2.70 -6.54
N GLU A 6 13.10 2.40 -6.39
CA GLU A 6 13.86 2.76 -5.20
C GLU A 6 13.95 4.28 -5.00
N ILE A 7 14.10 5.05 -6.08
CA ILE A 7 14.12 6.52 -6.04
C ILE A 7 12.74 7.05 -5.61
N VAL A 8 11.67 6.45 -6.14
CA VAL A 8 10.29 6.81 -5.77
C VAL A 8 10.03 6.48 -4.30
N LEU A 9 10.43 5.30 -3.83
CA LEU A 9 10.32 4.89 -2.43
C LEU A 9 11.09 5.83 -1.49
N GLN A 10 12.31 6.23 -1.86
CA GLN A 10 13.09 7.19 -1.08
C GLN A 10 12.32 8.50 -0.91
N LYS A 11 11.78 9.03 -2.01
CA LYS A 11 11.01 10.28 -1.98
C LYS A 11 9.71 10.16 -1.18
N ILE A 12 9.02 9.03 -1.27
CA ILE A 12 7.83 8.75 -0.46
C ILE A 12 8.20 8.68 1.03
N SER A 13 9.34 8.06 1.38
CA SER A 13 9.79 7.95 2.77
C SER A 13 10.05 9.30 3.44
N GLU A 14 10.33 10.35 2.66
CA GLU A 14 10.48 11.73 3.15
C GLU A 14 9.12 12.42 3.37
N LYS A 15 8.06 11.98 2.69
CA LYS A 15 6.71 12.58 2.75
C LYS A 15 5.79 11.94 3.79
N ILE A 16 6.09 10.72 4.24
CA ILE A 16 5.27 9.99 5.22
C ILE A 16 6.09 9.54 6.43
N SER A 17 5.40 9.20 7.51
CA SER A 17 6.04 8.67 8.71
C SER A 17 6.66 7.30 8.45
N LYS A 18 7.85 7.07 9.02
CA LYS A 18 8.60 5.80 8.95
C LYS A 18 7.73 4.54 9.17
N PRO A 19 6.88 4.44 10.21
CA PRO A 19 6.02 3.26 10.38
C PRO A 19 5.03 3.03 9.23
N SER A 20 4.46 4.10 8.66
CA SER A 20 3.55 4.00 7.50
C SER A 20 4.30 3.52 6.26
N PHE A 21 5.50 4.05 6.01
CA PHE A 21 6.36 3.59 4.91
C PHE A 21 6.73 2.11 5.05
N GLU A 22 7.18 1.70 6.23
CA GLU A 22 7.59 0.31 6.48
C GLU A 22 6.44 -0.68 6.34
N THR A 23 5.21 -0.24 6.63
CA THR A 23 4.01 -1.08 6.54
C THR A 23 3.49 -1.17 5.11
N TRP A 24 3.31 -0.02 4.45
CA TRP A 24 2.56 0.04 3.19
C TRP A 24 3.45 0.00 1.94
N PHE A 25 4.66 0.57 2.00
CA PHE A 25 5.50 0.78 0.81
C PHE A 25 6.72 -0.14 0.73
N LYS A 26 7.39 -0.41 1.86
CA LYS A 26 8.56 -1.29 1.93
C LYS A 26 8.34 -2.69 1.32
N PRO A 27 7.15 -3.34 1.46
CA PRO A 27 6.92 -4.64 0.84
C PRO A 27 6.39 -4.55 -0.62
N THR A 28 6.39 -3.37 -1.24
CA THR A 28 5.90 -3.19 -2.61
C THR A 28 7.00 -3.30 -3.64
N VAL A 29 6.63 -3.77 -4.83
CA VAL A 29 7.48 -3.72 -6.03
C VAL A 29 6.72 -2.93 -7.08
N ALA A 30 7.40 -2.19 -7.95
CA ALA A 30 6.74 -1.54 -9.07
C ALA A 30 7.49 -1.76 -10.38
N GLU A 31 6.72 -1.81 -11.46
CA GLU A 31 7.21 -1.94 -12.82
C GLU A 31 6.58 -0.86 -13.70
N LEU A 32 7.42 -0.16 -14.47
CA LEU A 32 6.96 0.83 -15.43
C LEU A 32 6.92 0.23 -16.83
N ASN A 33 5.72 0.14 -17.40
CA ASN A 33 5.51 -0.31 -18.77
C ASN A 33 4.98 0.85 -19.63
N SER A 34 5.81 1.37 -20.54
CA SER A 34 5.53 2.50 -21.43
C SER A 34 5.12 3.80 -20.72
N ASN A 35 3.89 3.88 -20.21
CA ASN A 35 3.35 5.02 -19.46
C ASN A 35 2.50 4.59 -18.24
N THR A 36 2.49 3.31 -17.91
CA THR A 36 1.68 2.73 -16.83
C THR A 36 2.61 2.17 -15.75
N LEU A 37 2.51 2.73 -14.56
CA LEU A 37 3.24 2.30 -13.38
C LEU A 37 2.40 1.28 -12.61
N THR A 38 2.78 0.01 -12.68
CA THR A 38 2.11 -1.07 -11.96
C THR A 38 2.81 -1.32 -10.63
N ILE A 39 2.09 -1.15 -9.52
CA ILE A 39 2.57 -1.37 -8.15
C ILE A 39 1.97 -2.66 -7.62
N TYR A 40 2.84 -3.57 -7.22
CA TYR A 40 2.52 -4.86 -6.66
C TYR A 40 2.53 -4.78 -5.13
N ALA A 41 1.34 -4.72 -4.55
CA ALA A 41 1.14 -4.83 -3.12
C ALA A 41 1.23 -6.29 -2.64
N PRO A 42 1.65 -6.53 -1.37
CA PRO A 42 1.80 -7.88 -0.84
C PRO A 42 0.46 -8.62 -0.62
N ASN A 43 -0.66 -7.90 -0.48
CA ASN A 43 -1.99 -8.46 -0.31
C ASN A 43 -3.08 -7.46 -0.75
N SER A 44 -4.34 -7.89 -0.76
CA SER A 44 -5.48 -7.04 -1.14
C SER A 44 -5.67 -5.85 -0.21
N PHE A 45 -5.52 -6.00 1.11
CA PHE A 45 -5.66 -4.88 2.05
C PHE A 45 -4.64 -3.77 1.78
N ALA A 46 -3.37 -4.13 1.55
CA ALA A 46 -2.34 -3.17 1.19
C ALA A 46 -2.62 -2.53 -0.17
N ARG A 47 -3.14 -3.28 -1.15
CA ARG A 47 -3.59 -2.72 -2.43
C ARG A 47 -4.68 -1.67 -2.21
N ASP A 48 -5.78 -2.05 -1.57
CA ASP A 48 -6.94 -1.16 -1.35
C ASP A 48 -6.53 0.08 -0.53
N TRP A 49 -5.63 -0.09 0.45
CA TRP A 49 -5.11 1.02 1.25
C TRP A 49 -4.22 1.97 0.44
N LEU A 50 -3.30 1.43 -0.36
CA LEU A 50 -2.43 2.21 -1.24
C LEU A 50 -3.26 2.96 -2.29
N GLU A 51 -4.26 2.31 -2.87
CA GLU A 51 -5.18 2.91 -3.85
C GLU A 51 -5.99 4.05 -3.21
N THR A 52 -6.63 3.80 -2.08
CA THR A 52 -7.52 4.80 -1.46
C THR A 52 -6.76 6.00 -0.88
N HIS A 53 -5.60 5.77 -0.26
CA HIS A 53 -4.93 6.81 0.53
C HIS A 53 -3.65 7.36 -0.09
N TYR A 54 -3.03 6.63 -1.01
CA TYR A 54 -1.70 6.96 -1.50
C TYR A 54 -1.60 7.07 -3.03
N GLU A 55 -2.63 6.72 -3.81
CA GLU A 55 -2.62 6.82 -5.28
C GLU A 55 -2.25 8.23 -5.75
N GLU A 56 -2.95 9.26 -5.24
CA GLU A 56 -2.70 10.65 -5.61
C GLU A 56 -1.27 11.08 -5.23
N MET A 57 -0.80 10.70 -4.04
CA MET A 57 0.56 11.01 -3.58
C MET A 57 1.61 10.36 -4.48
N ILE A 58 1.43 9.09 -4.84
CA ILE A 58 2.33 8.36 -5.72
C ILE A 58 2.37 9.03 -7.10
N GLY A 59 1.21 9.38 -7.67
CA GLY A 59 1.12 10.15 -8.91
C GLY A 59 1.95 11.43 -8.84
N ASN A 60 1.71 12.25 -7.81
CA ASN A 60 2.44 13.50 -7.60
C ASN A 60 3.96 13.31 -7.45
N VAL A 61 4.39 12.29 -6.70
CA VAL A 61 5.82 12.01 -6.51
C VAL A 61 6.47 11.56 -7.82
N THR A 62 5.81 10.70 -8.57
CA THR A 62 6.34 10.20 -9.85
C THR A 62 6.41 11.31 -10.90
N GLU A 63 5.42 12.20 -10.93
CA GLU A 63 5.45 13.39 -11.78
C GLU A 63 6.56 14.36 -11.37
N GLU A 64 6.80 14.57 -10.07
CA GLU A 64 7.88 15.42 -9.57
C GLU A 64 9.27 14.89 -9.99
N ILE A 65 9.48 13.57 -9.94
CA ILE A 65 10.78 12.95 -10.24
C ILE A 65 11.04 12.87 -11.75
N PHE A 66 10.02 12.47 -12.53
CA PHE A 66 10.19 12.15 -13.95
C PHE A 66 9.62 13.22 -14.89
N SER A 67 9.00 14.28 -14.34
CA SER A 67 8.33 15.37 -15.06
C SER A 67 7.31 14.87 -16.10
N LYS A 68 6.67 13.73 -15.79
CA LYS A 68 5.68 13.07 -16.66
C LYS A 68 4.58 12.42 -15.81
N PRO A 69 3.32 12.52 -16.23
CA PRO A 69 2.24 11.78 -15.60
C PRO A 69 2.32 10.30 -16.00
N PHE A 70 2.20 9.42 -15.01
CA PHE A 70 2.03 7.99 -15.21
C PHE A 70 0.64 7.56 -14.80
N GLU A 71 0.09 6.58 -15.52
CA GLU A 71 -1.11 5.89 -15.09
C GLU A 71 -0.73 4.93 -13.96
N ILE A 72 -1.27 5.14 -12.77
CA ILE A 72 -0.98 4.32 -11.59
C ILE A 72 -1.95 3.14 -11.57
N ILE A 73 -1.43 1.91 -11.50
CA ILE A 73 -2.23 0.70 -11.31
C ILE A 73 -1.68 -0.04 -10.09
N ILE A 74 -2.51 -0.25 -9.08
CA ILE A 74 -2.10 -0.97 -7.87
C ILE A 74 -2.78 -2.34 -7.89
N THR A 75 -1.98 -3.40 -7.94
CA THR A 75 -2.46 -4.78 -7.99
C THR A 75 -1.73 -5.63 -6.97
N ASN A 76 -2.21 -6.85 -6.73
CA ASN A 76 -1.50 -7.81 -5.90
C ASN A 76 -0.75 -8.80 -6.80
N ARG A 77 0.41 -9.28 -6.34
CA ARG A 77 1.27 -10.19 -7.11
C ARG A 77 0.57 -11.51 -7.46
N ASP A 78 -0.43 -11.91 -6.69
CA ASP A 78 -1.24 -13.12 -6.91
C ASP A 78 -2.21 -13.01 -8.10
N ASN A 79 -2.60 -11.80 -8.53
CA ASN A 79 -3.58 -11.59 -9.60
C ASN A 79 -3.00 -11.71 -11.02
N ALA A 80 -1.69 -11.83 -11.21
CA ALA A 80 -1.12 -12.02 -12.56
C ALA A 80 -1.63 -13.31 -13.28
N ASN A 81 -2.33 -14.21 -12.57
CA ASN A 81 -2.89 -15.44 -13.10
C ASN A 81 -4.43 -15.56 -12.96
N ALA A 82 -5.16 -14.54 -12.48
CA ALA A 82 -6.52 -14.72 -11.96
C ALA A 82 -7.69 -14.27 -12.87
N GLU A 83 -7.46 -13.85 -14.12
CA GLU A 83 -8.56 -13.56 -15.07
C GLU A 83 -9.19 -14.83 -15.73
N ARG A 84 -9.06 -16.02 -15.13
CA ARG A 84 -9.70 -17.26 -15.66
C ARG A 84 -10.47 -18.14 -14.68
N LYS A 85 -10.66 -17.78 -13.41
CA LYS A 85 -11.47 -18.62 -12.50
C LYS A 85 -12.37 -17.82 -11.58
N SER A 86 -13.43 -17.23 -12.15
CA SER A 86 -14.63 -16.86 -11.39
C SER A 86 -15.66 -17.99 -11.43
N LYS A 87 -15.47 -19.02 -10.58
CA LYS A 87 -16.53 -19.82 -9.89
C LYS A 87 -15.95 -21.07 -9.22
N THR A 88 -16.66 -21.51 -8.17
CA THR A 88 -16.49 -22.77 -7.39
C THR A 88 -15.61 -22.57 -6.13
N GLU A 89 -16.17 -22.23 -4.97
CA GLU A 89 -16.90 -23.07 -3.97
C GLU A 89 -16.01 -23.54 -2.80
N SER A 90 -16.51 -23.28 -1.58
CA SER A 90 -16.57 -24.23 -0.44
C SER A 90 -15.33 -24.57 0.44
N VAL A 91 -15.28 -23.92 1.62
CA VAL A 91 -15.17 -24.44 3.02
C VAL A 91 -14.06 -25.46 3.43
N SER A 92 -13.44 -25.16 4.59
CA SER A 92 -12.71 -26.00 5.59
C SER A 92 -11.17 -26.03 5.57
N THR A 93 -10.51 -25.41 6.58
CA THR A 93 -9.36 -26.02 7.31
C THR A 93 -8.93 -25.27 8.60
N SER A 94 -8.97 -26.00 9.73
CA SER A 94 -8.12 -25.92 10.95
C SER A 94 -8.10 -24.63 11.81
N ASN A 95 -8.60 -24.77 13.06
CA ASN A 95 -8.69 -23.73 14.13
C ASN A 95 -7.33 -23.24 14.69
N THR A 96 -6.30 -23.07 13.87
CA THR A 96 -5.03 -22.43 14.26
C THR A 96 -4.70 -21.27 13.32
N THR A 97 -5.06 -21.39 12.04
CA THR A 97 -4.84 -20.34 11.04
C THR A 97 -5.79 -19.15 11.27
N TYR A 98 -7.03 -19.41 11.69
CA TYR A 98 -8.00 -18.37 12.03
C TYR A 98 -7.57 -17.57 13.27
N ASP A 99 -7.05 -18.23 14.32
CA ASP A 99 -6.55 -17.56 15.52
C ASP A 99 -5.38 -16.60 15.22
N LEU A 100 -4.42 -17.04 14.40
CA LEU A 100 -3.31 -16.19 13.97
C LEU A 100 -3.77 -15.02 13.10
N LEU A 101 -4.74 -15.26 12.22
CA LEU A 101 -5.30 -14.23 11.35
C LEU A 101 -6.12 -13.20 12.15
N ILE A 102 -6.91 -13.64 13.13
CA ILE A 102 -7.66 -12.77 14.03
C ILE A 102 -6.69 -11.92 14.86
N ASN A 103 -5.59 -12.50 15.36
CA ASN A 103 -4.58 -11.76 16.11
C ASN A 103 -3.84 -10.73 15.24
N GLN A 104 -3.54 -11.05 13.98
CA GLN A 104 -2.95 -10.08 13.04
C GLN A 104 -3.92 -8.95 12.71
N ASN A 105 -5.20 -9.25 12.47
CA ASN A 105 -6.21 -8.22 12.21
C ASN A 105 -6.40 -7.31 13.44
N LYS A 106 -6.42 -7.88 14.64
CA LYS A 106 -6.48 -7.12 15.89
C LYS A 106 -5.29 -6.17 16.03
N LEU A 107 -4.08 -6.67 15.78
CA LEU A 107 -2.86 -5.86 15.83
C LEU A 107 -2.85 -4.73 14.79
N LEU A 108 -3.39 -4.99 13.60
CA LEU A 108 -3.55 -3.97 12.56
C LEU A 108 -4.56 -2.90 12.97
N GLN A 109 -5.66 -3.26 13.64
CA GLN A 109 -6.61 -2.30 14.18
C GLN A 109 -6.01 -1.47 15.31
N GLU A 110 -5.26 -2.08 16.23
CA GLU A 110 -4.55 -1.36 17.31
C GLU A 110 -3.52 -0.37 16.76
N LYS A 111 -2.79 -0.76 15.70
CA LYS A 111 -1.85 0.13 15.01
C LYS A 111 -2.56 1.29 14.30
N MET A 112 -3.75 1.05 13.74
CA MET A 112 -4.55 2.09 13.11
C MET A 112 -5.04 3.11 14.15
N GLU A 113 -5.57 2.63 15.28
CA GLU A 113 -6.06 3.50 16.37
C GLU A 113 -4.91 4.34 16.98
N GLU A 114 -3.71 3.77 17.08
CA GLU A 114 -2.54 4.52 17.54
C GLU A 114 -2.15 5.65 16.58
N LEU A 115 -2.23 5.39 15.26
CA LEU A 115 -1.97 6.40 14.23
C LEU A 115 -3.02 7.52 14.27
N GLU A 116 -4.30 7.18 14.41
CA GLU A 116 -5.39 8.16 14.54
C GLU A 116 -5.20 9.06 15.77
N LYS A 117 -4.87 8.47 16.94
CA LYS A 117 -4.56 9.26 18.15
C LYS A 117 -3.37 10.20 17.95
N ARG A 118 -2.37 9.77 17.18
CA ARG A 118 -1.18 10.59 16.87
C ARG A 118 -1.52 11.76 15.97
N ILE A 119 -2.40 11.56 14.98
CA ILE A 119 -2.91 12.61 14.10
C ILE A 119 -3.69 13.64 14.94
N GLN A 120 -4.64 13.18 15.76
CA GLN A 120 -5.47 14.06 16.59
C GLN A 120 -4.65 14.90 17.59
N LEU A 121 -3.57 14.33 18.14
CA LEU A 121 -2.66 15.04 19.04
C LEU A 121 -1.83 16.11 18.31
N LEU A 122 -1.44 15.84 17.06
CA LEU A 122 -0.72 16.81 16.23
C LEU A 122 -1.62 17.99 15.85
N GLU A 123 -2.90 17.73 15.54
CA GLU A 123 -3.89 18.77 15.25
C GLU A 123 -4.10 19.69 16.46
N GLN A 124 -4.28 19.14 17.66
CA GLN A 124 -4.40 19.95 18.89
C GLN A 124 -3.17 20.82 19.20
N ARG A 125 -1.97 20.41 18.75
CA ARG A 125 -0.74 21.20 18.93
C ARG A 125 -0.58 22.33 17.90
N LEU A 126 -1.31 22.28 16.79
CA LEU A 126 -1.30 23.33 15.77
C LEU A 126 -2.34 24.43 16.05
N GLU A 127 -3.37 24.12 16.84
CA GLU A 127 -4.44 25.08 17.22
C GLU A 127 -4.09 25.98 18.43
N HIS A 128 -2.88 25.89 18.99
CA HIS A 128 -2.51 26.52 20.27
C HIS A 128 -1.25 27.39 20.23
#